data_AF-A0A0L0TCK0-F1
#
_entry.id   AF-A0A0L0TCK0-F1
#
_cell.length_a   1.000
_cell.length_b   1.000
_cell.length_c   1.000
_cell.angle_alpha   90.00
_cell.angle_beta   90.00
_cell.angle_gamma   90.00
#
_symmetry.space_group_name_H-M   'P 1'
#
loop_
_entity.id
_entity.type
_entity.pdbx_description
1 polymer ?
#
loop_
_entity_poly.entity_id
_entity_poly.type
_entity_poly.pdbx_seq_one_letter_code
_entity_poly.pdbx_strand_id
1 'polypeptide(L)'
;MTKNIDFLDCDPSDINLSSMSLSSSNNAATNQRGNTLTPTTMTVTAQGAGLQALLDGHEASITINDQTFTFGLFSRGINMIVVDTAAANMQKAVAISTFDTHGSECLSGSLAETIAMIPETAVVAIVVVDEASMSLTKRGRAAMASIGARLFPRCGWRDGYALITPVRSPYLAVEAHKPDAEGGLTDQVSLTFEFGAPNVPSALPAESTGELRLIKARSAGRNAGSFAEVVVDGVTERFTEQGLQVVIVLKDRKMPLFKALFQTHVDEKESELLFWFLADQQAKWRRKKDTPAAIVCVAVGDMARRMQPKATTVLQKLGSQLVSHVENGVGFAMIAKLHARESIVEAQAPSDRRHTPTRWINLEL
;
A
#
# COMPACT_ATOMS: atom_id res chain seq x y z
N MET A 1 -0.16 43.47 1.22
CA MET A 1 -1.25 42.78 0.52
C MET A 1 -0.82 41.33 0.31
N THR A 2 -1.11 40.49 1.29
CA THR A 2 -0.88 39.04 1.25
C THR A 2 -2.00 38.42 0.43
N LYS A 3 -1.69 37.91 -0.77
CA LYS A 3 -2.64 37.11 -1.54
C LYS A 3 -2.78 35.76 -0.86
N ASN A 4 -3.97 35.47 -0.36
CA ASN A 4 -4.40 34.11 -0.05
C ASN A 4 -4.27 33.28 -1.32
N ILE A 5 -3.47 32.23 -1.26
CA ILE A 5 -3.50 31.14 -2.24
C ILE A 5 -4.59 30.23 -1.73
N ASP A 6 -5.79 30.38 -2.29
CA ASP A 6 -6.86 29.42 -2.11
C ASP A 6 -6.36 28.09 -2.69
N PHE A 7 -6.16 27.10 -1.82
CA PHE A 7 -6.00 25.71 -2.23
C PHE A 7 -7.31 25.29 -2.87
N LEU A 8 -7.36 25.34 -4.20
CA LEU A 8 -8.41 24.70 -4.98
C LEU A 8 -8.45 23.23 -4.56
N ASP A 9 -9.59 22.79 -4.03
CA ASP A 9 -9.91 21.38 -3.84
C ASP A 9 -9.68 20.67 -5.18
N CYS A 10 -8.64 19.83 -5.25
CA CYS A 10 -8.36 19.03 -6.44
C CYS A 10 -9.49 17.98 -6.55
N ASP A 11 -10.30 18.06 -7.61
CA ASP A 11 -11.40 17.11 -7.84
C ASP A 11 -10.82 15.75 -8.28
N PRO A 12 -11.07 14.65 -7.57
CA PRO A 12 -10.59 13.32 -7.95
C PRO A 12 -11.14 12.79 -9.29
N SER A 13 -12.09 13.50 -9.92
CA SER A 13 -12.58 13.19 -11.27
C SER A 13 -11.63 13.59 -12.41
N ASP A 14 -10.54 14.33 -12.13
CA ASP A 14 -9.49 14.62 -13.12
C ASP A 14 -8.59 13.42 -13.45
N ILE A 15 -8.78 12.28 -12.77
CA ILE A 15 -8.17 11.00 -13.17
C ILE A 15 -8.90 10.51 -14.42
N ASN A 16 -8.27 10.67 -15.57
CA ASN A 16 -8.82 10.19 -16.82
C ASN A 16 -8.82 8.65 -16.86
N LEU A 17 -9.94 8.04 -16.47
CA LEU A 17 -10.26 6.63 -16.66
C LEU A 17 -11.03 6.46 -17.98
N SER A 18 -10.42 6.68 -19.14
CA SER A 18 -11.11 6.45 -20.42
C SER A 18 -10.36 5.57 -21.42
N SER A 19 -11.07 4.50 -21.80
CA SER A 19 -11.11 3.75 -23.06
C SER A 19 -9.82 3.54 -23.85
N MET A 20 -9.27 2.33 -23.76
CA MET A 20 -8.52 1.73 -24.86
C MET A 20 -9.05 0.33 -25.18
N SER A 21 -9.13 0.04 -26.48
CA SER A 21 -9.79 -1.12 -27.07
C SER A 21 -9.06 -2.42 -26.76
N LEU A 22 -9.79 -3.38 -26.19
CA LEU A 22 -9.38 -4.76 -26.02
C LEU A 22 -9.37 -5.46 -27.40
N SER A 23 -8.20 -5.76 -27.94
CA SER A 23 -8.11 -6.82 -28.96
C SER A 23 -7.83 -8.14 -28.24
N SER A 24 -8.84 -9.00 -28.18
CA SER A 24 -8.74 -10.33 -27.57
C SER A 24 -8.97 -11.39 -28.65
N SER A 25 -7.93 -12.18 -28.93
CA SER A 25 -8.02 -13.40 -29.73
C SER A 25 -8.69 -14.48 -28.88
N ASN A 26 -9.97 -14.74 -29.12
CA ASN A 26 -10.72 -15.78 -28.43
C ASN A 26 -10.19 -17.17 -28.74
N ASN A 27 -9.80 -17.92 -27.72
CA ASN A 27 -9.90 -19.38 -27.73
C ASN A 27 -10.52 -19.84 -26.42
N ALA A 28 -11.78 -20.27 -26.51
CA ALA A 28 -12.54 -20.84 -25.41
C ALA A 28 -12.26 -22.35 -25.32
N ALA A 29 -11.92 -22.82 -24.13
CA ALA A 29 -12.11 -24.21 -23.74
C ALA A 29 -12.48 -24.30 -22.25
N THR A 30 -13.70 -24.76 -22.03
CA THR A 30 -14.34 -25.10 -20.76
C THR A 30 -13.63 -26.26 -20.03
N ASN A 31 -13.47 -26.18 -18.71
CA ASN A 31 -13.92 -27.22 -17.77
C ASN A 31 -13.71 -26.83 -16.30
N GLN A 32 -14.76 -27.06 -15.49
CA GLN A 32 -14.72 -27.04 -14.03
C GLN A 32 -14.30 -28.41 -13.48
N ARG A 33 -13.35 -28.44 -12.53
CA ARG A 33 -13.34 -29.24 -11.28
C ARG A 33 -11.97 -29.17 -10.60
N GLY A 34 -11.96 -28.76 -9.32
CA GLY A 34 -10.87 -29.00 -8.37
C GLY A 34 -9.56 -28.24 -8.64
N ASN A 35 -9.56 -26.91 -8.55
CA ASN A 35 -8.31 -26.15 -8.67
C ASN A 35 -7.59 -26.08 -7.32
N THR A 36 -6.67 -27.01 -7.10
CA THR A 36 -5.36 -26.64 -6.55
C THR A 36 -4.81 -25.57 -7.51
N LEU A 37 -4.92 -24.30 -7.14
CA LEU A 37 -4.33 -23.19 -7.90
C LEU A 37 -2.82 -23.39 -7.91
N THR A 38 -2.28 -24.01 -8.96
CA THR A 38 -0.86 -23.92 -9.27
C THR A 38 -0.54 -22.44 -9.40
N PRO A 39 0.43 -21.89 -8.64
CA PRO A 39 0.79 -20.48 -8.74
C PRO A 39 1.16 -20.19 -10.19
N THR A 40 0.45 -19.25 -10.81
CA THR A 40 0.71 -18.83 -12.18
C THR A 40 1.81 -17.79 -12.12
N THR A 41 2.90 -17.96 -12.85
CA THR A 41 3.92 -16.91 -12.92
C THR A 41 3.39 -15.71 -13.72
N MET A 42 3.68 -14.51 -13.23
CA MET A 42 3.40 -13.24 -13.90
C MET A 42 4.73 -12.56 -14.21
N THR A 43 5.02 -12.30 -15.49
CA THR A 43 6.17 -11.49 -15.91
C THR A 43 5.69 -10.09 -16.26
N VAL A 44 6.36 -9.08 -15.73
CA VAL A 44 6.12 -7.68 -16.06
C VAL A 44 7.35 -7.15 -16.79
N THR A 45 7.15 -6.40 -17.87
CA THR A 45 8.20 -5.63 -18.55
C THR A 45 7.76 -4.18 -18.69
N ALA A 46 8.71 -3.24 -18.71
CA ALA A 46 8.42 -1.83 -18.85
C ALA A 46 9.52 -1.08 -19.62
N GLN A 47 9.11 -0.12 -20.45
CA GLN A 47 9.98 0.82 -21.17
C GLN A 47 9.36 2.22 -21.19
N GLY A 48 10.13 3.22 -20.78
CA GLY A 48 9.74 4.63 -20.81
C GLY A 48 10.12 5.31 -22.13
N ALA A 49 9.41 6.39 -22.46
CA ALA A 49 9.63 7.18 -23.67
C ALA A 49 9.71 8.66 -23.32
N GLY A 50 10.92 9.21 -23.33
CA GLY A 50 11.14 10.67 -23.32
C GLY A 50 10.64 11.32 -24.61
N LEU A 51 10.69 12.65 -24.71
CA LEU A 51 10.15 13.34 -25.87
C LEU A 51 10.79 12.87 -27.18
N GLN A 52 12.13 12.77 -27.24
CA GLN A 52 12.80 12.39 -28.47
C GLN A 52 12.34 11.00 -28.96
N ALA A 53 12.17 10.03 -28.06
CA ALA A 53 11.65 8.71 -28.38
C ALA A 53 10.24 8.77 -29.01
N LEU A 54 9.37 9.62 -28.48
CA LEU A 54 8.02 9.82 -28.99
C LEU A 54 8.04 10.48 -30.38
N LEU A 55 8.94 11.44 -30.61
CA LEU A 55 9.12 12.08 -31.92
C LEU A 55 9.66 11.11 -32.97
N ASP A 56 10.46 10.13 -32.54
CA ASP A 56 10.97 9.05 -33.38
C ASP A 56 9.89 7.98 -33.67
N GLY A 57 8.68 8.14 -33.14
CA GLY A 57 7.53 7.25 -33.36
C GLY A 57 7.46 6.06 -32.39
N HIS A 58 8.23 6.08 -31.30
CA HIS A 58 8.10 5.08 -30.24
C HIS A 58 6.97 5.44 -29.27
N GLU A 59 6.48 4.44 -28.55
CA GLU A 59 5.56 4.61 -27.42
C GLU A 59 6.18 3.98 -26.17
N ALA A 60 5.93 4.55 -24.99
CA ALA A 60 6.25 3.85 -23.75
C ALA A 60 5.33 2.64 -23.62
N SER A 61 5.79 1.59 -22.94
CA SER A 61 4.99 0.38 -22.78
C SER A 61 5.19 -0.31 -21.43
N ILE A 62 4.13 -0.93 -20.96
CA ILE A 62 4.16 -1.89 -19.86
C ILE A 62 3.51 -3.17 -20.38
N THR A 63 4.20 -4.31 -20.29
CA THR A 63 3.65 -5.61 -20.66
C THR A 63 3.52 -6.48 -19.42
N ILE A 64 2.34 -7.08 -19.22
CA ILE A 64 2.09 -8.06 -18.16
C ILE A 64 1.72 -9.38 -18.84
N ASN A 65 2.60 -10.37 -18.74
CA ASN A 65 2.58 -11.61 -19.51
C ASN A 65 2.51 -11.29 -21.02
N ASP A 66 1.39 -11.61 -21.66
CA ASP A 66 1.17 -11.39 -23.10
C ASP A 66 0.34 -10.13 -23.38
N GLN A 67 0.00 -9.34 -22.35
CA GLN A 67 -0.83 -8.14 -22.49
C GLN A 67 0.03 -6.87 -22.40
N THR A 68 0.15 -6.16 -23.51
CA THR A 68 0.87 -4.89 -23.60
C THR A 68 -0.08 -3.70 -23.50
N PHE A 69 0.31 -2.72 -22.68
CA PHE A 69 -0.29 -1.40 -22.58
C PHE A 69 0.72 -0.39 -23.16
N THR A 70 0.29 0.43 -24.12
CA THR A 70 1.14 1.46 -24.72
C THR A 70 0.67 2.86 -24.35
N PHE A 71 1.62 3.77 -24.26
CA PHE A 71 1.42 5.14 -23.78
C PHE A 71 2.15 6.10 -24.73
N GLY A 72 1.38 6.83 -25.53
CA GLY A 72 1.87 7.79 -26.52
C GLY A 72 1.73 9.25 -26.07
N LEU A 73 1.85 10.19 -27.02
CA LEU A 73 1.91 11.64 -26.75
C LEU A 73 0.76 12.23 -25.90
N PHE A 74 -0.41 11.58 -25.88
CA PHE A 74 -1.57 12.04 -25.09
C PHE A 74 -1.57 11.54 -23.64
N SER A 75 -0.54 10.81 -23.22
CA SER A 75 -0.38 10.23 -21.88
C SER A 75 0.83 10.80 -21.13
N ARG A 76 1.14 12.08 -21.37
CA ARG A 76 2.27 12.78 -20.74
C ARG A 76 2.27 12.62 -19.22
N GLY A 77 3.46 12.48 -18.66
CA GLY A 77 3.69 12.37 -17.22
C GLY A 77 4.03 10.95 -16.78
N ILE A 78 3.57 10.60 -15.59
CA ILE A 78 3.80 9.31 -14.95
C ILE A 78 2.60 8.40 -15.21
N ASN A 79 2.84 7.30 -15.91
CA ASN A 79 1.86 6.26 -16.17
C ASN A 79 2.15 5.07 -15.25
N MET A 80 1.13 4.56 -14.58
CA MET A 80 1.25 3.54 -13.55
C MET A 80 0.27 2.41 -13.81
N ILE A 81 0.76 1.18 -13.72
CA ILE A 81 -0.06 -0.02 -13.61
C ILE A 81 0.24 -0.70 -12.29
N VAL A 82 -0.82 -0.98 -11.52
CA VAL A 82 -0.76 -1.70 -10.24
C VAL A 82 -1.41 -3.06 -10.44
N VAL A 83 -0.72 -4.13 -10.05
CA VAL A 83 -1.25 -5.49 -10.08
C VAL A 83 -1.24 -6.07 -8.67
N ASP A 84 -2.41 -6.25 -8.06
CA ASP A 84 -2.53 -6.95 -6.78
C ASP A 84 -2.41 -8.48 -6.99
N THR A 85 -1.28 -9.07 -6.58
CA THR A 85 -1.01 -10.49 -6.82
C THR A 85 -1.86 -11.42 -5.94
N ALA A 86 -2.52 -10.88 -4.92
CA ALA A 86 -3.43 -11.62 -4.04
C ALA A 86 -4.89 -11.61 -4.53
N ALA A 87 -5.21 -10.88 -5.60
CA ALA A 87 -6.55 -10.83 -6.14
C ALA A 87 -6.97 -12.17 -6.76
N ALA A 88 -8.24 -12.55 -6.57
CA ALA A 88 -8.77 -13.84 -7.02
C ALA A 88 -8.78 -14.03 -8.55
N ASN A 89 -8.66 -12.96 -9.33
CA ASN A 89 -8.45 -13.01 -10.78
C ASN A 89 -7.73 -11.75 -11.29
N MET A 90 -7.06 -11.89 -12.43
CA MET A 90 -6.26 -10.81 -13.05
C MET A 90 -7.08 -9.58 -13.44
N GLN A 91 -8.33 -9.74 -13.91
CA GLN A 91 -9.14 -8.58 -14.33
C GLN A 91 -9.49 -7.63 -13.19
N LYS A 92 -9.56 -8.12 -11.94
CA LYS A 92 -9.74 -7.30 -10.75
C LYS A 92 -8.42 -6.87 -10.09
N ALA A 93 -7.30 -7.44 -10.55
CA ALA A 93 -5.97 -7.18 -9.99
C ALA A 93 -5.34 -5.91 -10.56
N VAL A 94 -5.72 -5.51 -11.78
CA VAL A 94 -5.04 -4.46 -12.54
C VAL A 94 -5.76 -3.12 -12.41
N ALA A 95 -5.05 -2.11 -11.90
CA ALA A 95 -5.46 -0.71 -11.95
C ALA A 95 -4.47 0.10 -12.79
N ILE A 96 -4.97 1.02 -13.61
CA ILE A 96 -4.18 1.87 -14.50
C ILE A 96 -4.44 3.32 -14.13
N SER A 97 -3.39 4.14 -14.08
CA SER A 97 -3.49 5.57 -13.76
C SER A 97 -2.46 6.37 -14.54
N THR A 98 -2.84 7.57 -14.96
CA THR A 98 -1.94 8.54 -15.60
C THR A 98 -1.93 9.81 -14.76
N PHE A 99 -0.74 10.35 -14.51
CA PHE A 99 -0.53 11.57 -13.75
C PHE A 99 0.30 12.53 -14.60
N ASP A 100 -0.32 13.56 -15.19
CA ASP A 100 0.39 14.64 -15.89
C ASP A 100 1.11 15.55 -14.88
N THR A 101 2.19 15.02 -14.29
CA THR A 101 3.04 15.72 -13.33
C THR A 101 3.95 16.75 -14.00
N HIS A 102 3.85 16.93 -15.31
CA HIS A 102 4.35 18.09 -16.01
C HIS A 102 3.38 19.27 -15.84
N GLY A 103 2.11 19.07 -16.23
CA GLY A 103 1.09 20.11 -16.27
C GLY A 103 0.42 20.43 -14.94
N SER A 104 0.50 19.54 -13.93
CA SER A 104 -0.30 19.69 -12.70
C SER A 104 0.43 19.25 -11.43
N GLU A 105 0.57 20.19 -10.49
CA GLU A 105 1.01 19.90 -9.11
C GLU A 105 -0.05 19.09 -8.34
N CYS A 106 -1.35 19.31 -8.60
CA CYS A 106 -2.42 18.48 -8.04
C CYS A 106 -2.22 17.01 -8.38
N LEU A 107 -1.89 16.69 -9.64
CA LEU A 107 -1.64 15.30 -10.07
C LEU A 107 -0.36 14.71 -9.46
N SER A 108 0.62 15.54 -9.08
CA SER A 108 1.74 15.09 -8.23
C SER A 108 1.28 14.71 -6.82
N GLY A 109 0.29 15.40 -6.26
CA GLY A 109 -0.36 15.05 -5.00
C GLY A 109 -1.13 13.73 -5.11
N SER A 110 -1.97 13.60 -6.14
CA SER A 110 -2.74 12.39 -6.44
C SER A 110 -1.84 11.18 -6.63
N LEU A 111 -0.70 11.30 -7.32
CA LEU A 111 0.30 10.23 -7.42
C LEU A 111 0.74 9.74 -6.04
N ALA A 112 1.09 10.65 -5.14
CA ALA A 112 1.53 10.28 -3.79
C ALA A 112 0.43 9.60 -2.97
N GLU A 113 -0.83 10.01 -3.17
CA GLU A 113 -2.00 9.40 -2.52
C GLU A 113 -2.29 8.02 -3.08
N THR A 114 -2.25 7.86 -4.41
CA THR A 114 -2.37 6.57 -5.08
C THR A 114 -1.33 5.61 -4.55
N ILE A 115 -0.04 5.99 -4.54
CA ILE A 115 1.06 5.16 -4.01
C ILE A 115 0.79 4.73 -2.56
N ALA A 116 0.28 5.65 -1.72
CA ALA A 116 -0.02 5.34 -0.33
C ALA A 116 -1.16 4.32 -0.17
N MET A 117 -2.09 4.24 -1.13
CA MET A 117 -3.22 3.30 -1.12
C MET A 117 -2.89 1.92 -1.72
N ILE A 118 -1.77 1.77 -2.43
CA ILE A 118 -1.40 0.51 -3.10
C ILE A 118 -1.22 -0.61 -2.05
N PRO A 119 -1.87 -1.78 -2.20
CA PRO A 119 -1.68 -2.93 -1.31
C PRO A 119 -0.23 -3.41 -1.27
N GLU A 120 0.23 -3.92 -0.13
CA GLU A 120 1.59 -4.47 -0.03
C GLU A 120 1.80 -5.72 -0.89
N THR A 121 0.73 -6.45 -1.20
CA THR A 121 0.73 -7.58 -2.13
C THR A 121 0.90 -7.15 -3.59
N ALA A 122 0.83 -5.86 -3.91
CA ALA A 122 0.88 -5.42 -5.28
C ALA A 122 2.30 -5.33 -5.84
N VAL A 123 2.36 -5.49 -7.16
CA VAL A 123 3.47 -5.08 -8.02
C VAL A 123 3.05 -3.82 -8.75
N VAL A 124 3.95 -2.84 -8.83
CA VAL A 124 3.73 -1.57 -9.51
C VAL A 124 4.71 -1.46 -10.66
N ALA A 125 4.19 -1.20 -11.86
CA ALA A 125 4.98 -0.81 -13.03
C ALA A 125 4.70 0.67 -13.35
N ILE A 126 5.75 1.44 -13.57
CA ILE A 126 5.68 2.85 -13.91
C ILE A 126 6.49 3.10 -15.18
N VAL A 127 5.96 3.91 -16.08
CA VAL A 127 6.69 4.48 -17.20
C VAL A 127 6.45 5.98 -17.30
N VAL A 128 7.49 6.73 -17.66
CA VAL A 128 7.38 8.16 -17.97
C VAL A 128 7.19 8.33 -19.48
N VAL A 129 6.29 9.26 -19.83
CA VAL A 129 5.98 9.68 -21.19
C VAL A 129 6.17 11.18 -21.31
N ASP A 130 6.96 11.61 -22.30
CA ASP A 130 7.35 13.01 -22.55
C ASP A 130 8.05 13.62 -21.34
N GLU A 131 7.33 14.15 -20.35
CA GLU A 131 7.91 14.92 -19.23
C GLU A 131 7.16 14.62 -17.93
N ALA A 132 7.88 14.35 -16.84
CA ALA A 132 7.28 14.00 -15.54
C ALA A 132 7.79 14.84 -14.36
N SER A 133 8.79 15.71 -14.56
CA SER A 133 9.55 16.32 -13.49
C SER A 133 9.12 17.76 -13.15
N MET A 134 8.49 18.49 -14.08
CA MET A 134 8.26 19.94 -13.97
C MET A 134 7.39 20.34 -12.77
N SER A 135 6.25 19.68 -12.58
CA SER A 135 5.34 19.93 -11.46
C SER A 135 5.37 18.82 -10.40
N LEU A 136 6.39 17.95 -10.44
CA LEU A 136 6.54 16.88 -9.45
C LEU A 136 7.11 17.43 -8.13
N THR A 137 6.23 17.46 -7.13
CA THR A 137 6.51 17.98 -5.79
C THR A 137 7.49 17.12 -5.01
N LYS A 138 8.03 17.67 -3.92
CA LYS A 138 8.82 16.90 -2.93
C LYS A 138 8.04 15.70 -2.39
N ARG A 139 6.72 15.82 -2.21
CA ARG A 139 5.85 14.73 -1.75
C ARG A 139 5.74 13.63 -2.79
N GLY A 140 5.52 13.98 -4.06
CA GLY A 140 5.52 13.02 -5.17
C GLY A 140 6.85 12.27 -5.29
N ARG A 141 7.98 12.99 -5.21
CA ARG A 141 9.32 12.39 -5.22
C ARG A 141 9.55 11.44 -4.03
N ALA A 142 9.13 11.83 -2.83
CA ALA A 142 9.23 10.97 -1.66
C ALA A 142 8.36 9.71 -1.77
N ALA A 143 7.18 9.80 -2.39
CA ALA A 143 6.33 8.65 -2.64
C ALA A 143 6.92 7.70 -3.69
N MET A 144 7.50 8.23 -4.79
CA MET A 144 8.24 7.42 -5.75
C MET A 144 9.43 6.70 -5.06
N ALA A 145 10.19 7.44 -4.25
CA ALA A 145 11.32 6.86 -3.51
C ALA A 145 10.88 5.76 -2.52
N SER A 146 9.71 5.88 -1.89
CA SER A 146 9.23 4.89 -0.91
C SER A 146 8.88 3.54 -1.54
N ILE A 147 8.55 3.52 -2.83
CA ILE A 147 8.35 2.28 -3.62
C ILE A 147 9.60 1.87 -4.39
N GLY A 148 10.76 2.45 -4.09
CA GLY A 148 12.06 1.97 -4.58
C GLY A 148 12.55 2.63 -5.85
N ALA A 149 11.99 3.78 -6.26
CA ALA A 149 12.44 4.56 -7.41
C ALA A 149 13.77 5.30 -7.15
N ARG A 150 14.90 4.57 -7.16
CA ARG A 150 16.24 5.07 -6.85
C ARG A 150 16.88 5.86 -7.99
N LEU A 151 16.53 5.56 -9.24
CA LEU A 151 17.04 6.29 -10.42
C LEU A 151 16.21 7.53 -10.74
N PHE A 152 14.96 7.59 -10.28
CA PHE A 152 14.05 8.70 -10.57
C PHE A 152 14.57 10.11 -10.17
N PRO A 153 15.34 10.31 -9.08
CA PRO A 153 15.96 11.60 -8.79
C PRO A 153 16.86 12.13 -9.91
N ARG A 154 17.31 11.28 -10.84
CA ARG A 154 18.08 11.65 -12.05
C ARG A 154 17.21 11.88 -13.27
N CYS A 155 15.92 11.55 -13.22
CA CYS A 155 14.96 11.80 -14.29
C CYS A 155 14.72 13.31 -14.40
N GLY A 156 15.35 13.91 -15.39
CA GLY A 156 15.29 15.33 -15.70
C GLY A 156 14.20 15.67 -16.71
N TRP A 157 14.35 16.86 -17.28
CA TRP A 157 13.44 17.39 -18.28
C TRP A 157 13.44 16.50 -19.53
N ARG A 158 12.26 15.96 -19.83
CA ARG A 158 11.96 15.13 -21.01
C ARG A 158 12.60 13.76 -21.08
N ASP A 159 13.15 13.29 -19.97
CA ASP A 159 13.79 11.99 -19.89
C ASP A 159 12.78 10.83 -19.95
N GLY A 160 13.24 9.69 -20.48
CA GLY A 160 12.54 8.41 -20.35
C GLY A 160 12.86 7.76 -19.01
N TYR A 161 11.86 7.15 -18.38
CA TYR A 161 12.02 6.37 -17.14
C TYR A 161 11.07 5.18 -17.10
N ALA A 162 11.54 4.05 -16.57
CA ALA A 162 10.75 2.87 -16.28
C ALA A 162 11.10 2.29 -14.90
N LEU A 163 10.11 1.76 -14.19
CA LEU A 163 10.25 1.11 -12.89
C LEU A 163 9.31 -0.08 -12.81
N ILE A 164 9.76 -1.20 -12.25
CA ILE A 164 8.90 -2.27 -11.76
C ILE A 164 9.32 -2.57 -10.33
N THR A 165 8.36 -2.56 -9.40
CA THR A 165 8.62 -2.71 -7.96
C THR A 165 7.54 -3.53 -7.25
N PRO A 166 7.92 -4.57 -6.48
CA PRO A 166 7.00 -5.17 -5.51
C PRO A 166 6.90 -4.27 -4.27
N VAL A 167 5.68 -3.85 -3.93
CA VAL A 167 5.48 -2.87 -2.83
C VAL A 167 5.98 -3.37 -1.49
N ARG A 168 5.85 -4.67 -1.20
CA ARG A 168 6.41 -5.32 0.01
C ARG A 168 7.93 -5.29 0.07
N SER A 169 8.60 -5.33 -1.08
CA SER A 169 10.07 -5.45 -1.17
C SER A 169 10.67 -4.46 -2.18
N PRO A 170 10.55 -3.14 -1.94
CA PRO A 170 11.01 -2.11 -2.90
C PRO A 170 12.50 -2.18 -3.26
N TYR A 171 13.31 -2.85 -2.44
CA TYR A 171 14.73 -3.09 -2.73
C TYR A 171 14.96 -4.03 -3.93
N LEU A 172 13.95 -4.84 -4.30
CA LEU A 172 13.95 -5.68 -5.49
C LEU A 172 13.53 -4.93 -6.76
N ALA A 173 13.22 -3.63 -6.65
CA ALA A 173 12.82 -2.84 -7.80
C ALA A 173 13.87 -2.87 -8.91
N VAL A 174 13.42 -2.93 -10.16
CA VAL A 174 14.25 -2.75 -11.36
C VAL A 174 13.81 -1.47 -12.04
N GLU A 175 14.77 -0.70 -12.53
CA GLU A 175 14.50 0.63 -13.08
C GLU A 175 15.48 0.92 -14.22
N ALA A 176 14.99 1.65 -15.21
CA ALA A 176 15.81 2.19 -16.29
C ALA A 176 15.49 3.67 -16.45
N HIS A 177 16.52 4.43 -16.80
CA HIS A 177 16.45 5.87 -17.06
C HIS A 177 17.25 6.14 -18.33
N LYS A 178 16.74 7.04 -19.17
CA LYS A 178 17.45 7.52 -20.33
C LYS A 178 17.25 9.04 -20.49
N PRO A 179 18.33 9.83 -20.53
CA PRO A 179 18.26 11.26 -20.81
C PRO A 179 17.62 11.56 -22.17
N ASP A 180 16.86 12.65 -22.29
CA ASP A 180 16.25 13.09 -23.57
C ASP A 180 17.29 13.21 -24.70
N ALA A 181 18.49 13.71 -24.37
CA ALA A 181 19.59 13.92 -25.32
C ALA A 181 20.13 12.62 -25.95
N GLU A 182 19.88 11.46 -25.35
CA GLU A 182 20.32 10.17 -25.90
C GLU A 182 19.31 9.56 -26.86
N GLY A 183 18.06 10.05 -26.87
CA GLY A 183 16.99 9.58 -27.75
C GLY A 183 16.55 8.13 -27.53
N GLY A 184 15.44 7.74 -28.17
CA GLY A 184 14.90 6.38 -28.07
C GLY A 184 14.39 5.97 -26.68
N LEU A 185 13.87 4.74 -26.60
CA LEU A 185 13.29 4.20 -25.36
C LEU A 185 14.35 3.97 -24.28
N THR A 186 13.92 3.93 -23.02
CA THR A 186 14.77 3.36 -21.95
C THR A 186 15.13 1.91 -22.25
N ASP A 187 16.19 1.40 -21.62
CA ASP A 187 16.40 -0.04 -21.54
C ASP A 187 15.14 -0.71 -20.95
N GLN A 188 14.82 -1.90 -21.47
CA GLN A 188 13.69 -2.67 -20.97
C GLN A 188 14.04 -3.28 -19.61
N VAL A 189 13.19 -3.04 -18.62
CA VAL A 189 13.27 -3.71 -17.33
C VAL A 189 12.23 -4.83 -17.25
N SER A 190 12.53 -5.88 -16.48
CA SER A 190 11.63 -7.01 -16.30
C SER A 190 11.75 -7.64 -14.92
N LEU A 191 10.61 -8.08 -14.37
CA LEU A 191 10.54 -8.91 -13.16
C LEU A 191 9.44 -9.96 -13.30
N THR A 192 9.66 -11.13 -12.69
CA THR A 192 8.70 -12.23 -12.66
C THR A 192 8.28 -12.51 -11.22
N PHE A 193 6.98 -12.72 -11.00
CA PHE A 193 6.33 -12.90 -9.71
C PHE A 193 5.41 -14.12 -9.74
N GLU A 194 5.03 -14.65 -8.58
CA GLU A 194 3.97 -15.65 -8.47
C GLU A 194 2.61 -14.96 -8.27
N PHE A 195 1.61 -15.34 -9.06
CA PHE A 195 0.24 -14.81 -9.05
C PHE A 195 -0.75 -15.90 -8.61
N GLY A 196 -1.76 -15.51 -7.82
CA GLY A 196 -2.88 -16.39 -7.48
C GLY A 196 -2.52 -17.54 -6.54
N ALA A 197 -1.36 -17.48 -5.87
CA ALA A 197 -1.17 -18.29 -4.68
C ALA A 197 -2.29 -17.91 -3.69
N PRO A 198 -3.15 -18.84 -3.26
CA PRO A 198 -4.03 -18.55 -2.14
C PRO A 198 -3.11 -18.07 -1.03
N ASN A 199 -3.41 -16.90 -0.47
CA ASN A 199 -2.84 -16.59 0.83
C ASN A 199 -3.07 -17.84 1.69
N VAL A 200 -1.94 -18.44 2.12
CA VAL A 200 -1.76 -19.43 3.18
C VAL A 200 -1.73 -20.90 2.67
N PRO A 201 -0.67 -21.69 2.98
CA PRO A 201 -0.35 -22.07 4.34
C PRO A 201 0.61 -21.04 4.96
N SER A 202 0.49 -20.63 6.22
CA SER A 202 0.45 -21.52 7.37
C SER A 202 1.49 -22.64 7.19
N ALA A 203 2.54 -22.39 6.40
CA ALA A 203 3.86 -22.76 6.80
C ALA A 203 4.10 -21.84 7.99
N LEU A 204 4.03 -22.41 9.19
CA LEU A 204 5.11 -22.23 10.15
C LEU A 204 6.31 -21.60 9.45
N PRO A 205 6.71 -20.35 9.77
CA PRO A 205 7.66 -19.62 8.95
C PRO A 205 8.82 -20.55 8.61
N ALA A 206 9.13 -20.64 7.30
CA ALA A 206 10.38 -21.20 6.81
C ALA A 206 11.45 -20.82 7.81
N GLU A 207 12.07 -21.82 8.46
CA GLU A 207 12.88 -21.68 9.66
C GLU A 207 13.54 -20.30 9.70
N SER A 208 12.87 -19.32 10.32
CA SER A 208 13.43 -18.01 10.45
C SER A 208 14.40 -18.19 11.59
N THR A 209 15.60 -18.65 11.24
CA THR A 209 16.78 -18.66 12.09
C THR A 209 17.16 -17.23 12.51
N GLY A 210 16.54 -16.21 11.90
CA GLY A 210 16.59 -14.83 12.36
C GLY A 210 15.97 -14.66 13.74
N GLU A 211 16.80 -14.23 14.70
CA GLU A 211 16.43 -13.92 16.08
C GLU A 211 15.24 -12.95 16.19
N LEU A 212 15.03 -12.09 15.19
CA LEU A 212 14.05 -11.00 15.25
C LEU A 212 12.74 -11.35 14.55
N ARG A 213 11.62 -10.97 15.18
CA ARG A 213 10.30 -11.03 14.56
C ARG A 213 9.87 -9.65 14.10
N LEU A 214 9.56 -9.51 12.81
CA LEU A 214 9.20 -8.22 12.21
C LEU A 214 7.68 -8.07 12.14
N ILE A 215 7.17 -7.00 12.73
CA ILE A 215 5.76 -6.61 12.66
C ILE A 215 5.66 -5.25 11.97
N LYS A 216 4.81 -5.14 10.95
CA LYS A 216 4.43 -3.86 10.35
C LYS A 216 2.93 -3.64 10.44
N ALA A 217 2.53 -2.38 10.53
CA ALA A 217 1.11 -2.03 10.45
C ALA A 217 0.90 -0.68 9.77
N ARG A 218 -0.24 -0.53 9.11
CA ARG A 218 -0.79 0.77 8.71
C ARG A 218 -2.31 0.73 8.73
N SER A 219 -2.91 1.91 8.79
CA SER A 219 -4.35 2.10 8.83
C SER A 219 -4.76 3.21 7.87
N ALA A 220 -5.88 3.02 7.20
CA ALA A 220 -6.53 4.03 6.40
C ALA A 220 -7.86 4.42 7.05
N GLY A 221 -7.99 5.72 7.30
CA GLY A 221 -9.22 6.33 7.77
C GLY A 221 -10.33 6.26 6.72
N ARG A 222 -11.50 6.80 7.05
CA ARG A 222 -12.72 6.77 6.21
C ARG A 222 -12.43 7.29 4.80
N ASN A 223 -11.71 8.41 4.72
CA ASN A 223 -11.44 9.11 3.47
C ASN A 223 -10.18 8.61 2.74
N ALA A 224 -9.44 7.67 3.33
CA ALA A 224 -8.18 7.13 2.81
C ALA A 224 -8.33 5.69 2.27
N GLY A 225 -9.56 5.24 2.03
CA GLY A 225 -9.87 3.91 1.48
C GLY A 225 -10.37 2.88 2.49
N SER A 226 -10.54 3.25 3.78
CA SER A 226 -11.15 2.39 4.82
C SER A 226 -10.59 0.96 4.84
N PHE A 227 -9.27 0.85 4.98
CA PHE A 227 -8.58 -0.43 5.12
C PHE A 227 -7.55 -0.37 6.25
N ALA A 228 -7.04 -1.53 6.67
CA ALA A 228 -5.83 -1.62 7.45
C ALA A 228 -5.03 -2.84 7.02
N GLU A 229 -3.73 -2.81 7.26
CA GLU A 229 -2.85 -3.92 6.97
C GLU A 229 -1.93 -4.16 8.15
N VAL A 230 -1.77 -5.45 8.48
CA VAL A 230 -0.82 -5.92 9.49
C VAL A 230 0.04 -6.98 8.84
N VAL A 231 1.35 -6.84 8.98
CA VAL A 231 2.35 -7.75 8.42
C VAL A 231 3.09 -8.37 9.59
N VAL A 232 3.12 -9.69 9.68
CA VAL A 232 3.87 -10.40 10.71
C VAL A 232 4.73 -11.45 10.02
N ASP A 233 6.05 -11.36 10.18
CA ASP A 233 7.01 -12.28 9.57
C ASP A 233 6.82 -12.42 8.04
N GLY A 234 6.47 -11.31 7.39
CA GLY A 234 6.23 -11.29 5.95
C GLY A 234 4.87 -11.84 5.51
N VAL A 235 3.97 -12.22 6.42
CA VAL A 235 2.58 -12.58 6.11
C VAL A 235 1.68 -11.36 6.31
N THR A 236 0.91 -10.98 5.29
CA THR A 236 0.02 -9.80 5.34
C THR A 236 -1.42 -10.20 5.60
N GLU A 237 -2.02 -9.54 6.57
CA GLU A 237 -3.44 -9.56 6.88
C GLU A 237 -4.03 -8.19 6.53
N ARG A 238 -4.99 -8.17 5.59
CA ARG A 238 -5.70 -6.96 5.19
C ARG A 238 -7.10 -6.97 5.78
N PHE A 239 -7.49 -5.84 6.37
CA PHE A 239 -8.78 -5.63 7.00
C PHE A 239 -9.54 -4.53 6.26
N THR A 240 -10.81 -4.76 5.97
CA THR A 240 -11.71 -3.79 5.31
C THR A 240 -12.99 -3.54 6.11
N GLU A 241 -13.22 -4.30 7.18
CA GLU A 241 -14.35 -4.11 8.09
C GLU A 241 -14.06 -2.95 9.05
N GLN A 242 -14.96 -1.96 9.06
CA GLN A 242 -14.79 -0.72 9.82
C GLN A 242 -14.77 -0.96 11.35
N GLY A 243 -14.01 -0.14 12.06
CA GLY A 243 -13.81 -0.23 13.51
C GLY A 243 -12.35 -0.42 13.88
N LEU A 244 -12.11 -0.87 15.12
CA LEU A 244 -10.77 -1.18 15.61
C LEU A 244 -10.50 -2.68 15.50
N GLN A 245 -9.50 -3.03 14.70
CA GLN A 245 -8.98 -4.39 14.60
C GLN A 245 -7.84 -4.55 15.60
N VAL A 246 -7.90 -5.59 16.41
CA VAL A 246 -6.87 -5.97 17.38
C VAL A 246 -6.28 -7.31 16.97
N VAL A 247 -4.97 -7.34 16.72
CA VAL A 247 -4.20 -8.53 16.37
C VAL A 247 -3.23 -8.84 17.50
N ILE A 248 -3.35 -10.01 18.10
CA ILE A 248 -2.43 -10.50 19.13
C ILE A 248 -1.40 -11.41 18.49
N VAL A 249 -0.13 -11.04 18.65
CA VAL A 249 1.02 -11.71 18.07
C VAL A 249 1.71 -12.54 19.15
N LEU A 250 1.56 -13.87 19.11
CA LEU A 250 2.09 -14.79 20.13
C LEU A 250 3.58 -15.08 19.98
N LYS A 251 4.37 -15.19 21.06
CA LYS A 251 5.80 -15.56 20.94
C LYS A 251 6.06 -16.81 20.10
N ASP A 252 5.20 -17.81 20.25
CA ASP A 252 5.28 -19.01 19.43
C ASP A 252 4.83 -18.70 17.99
N ARG A 253 5.80 -18.66 17.06
CA ARG A 253 5.55 -18.43 15.63
C ARG A 253 4.71 -19.55 14.98
N LYS A 254 4.53 -20.68 15.68
CA LYS A 254 3.70 -21.80 15.24
C LYS A 254 2.21 -21.58 15.43
N MET A 255 1.84 -20.67 16.32
CA MET A 255 0.44 -20.39 16.62
C MET A 255 -0.11 -19.34 15.66
N PRO A 256 -1.40 -19.45 15.27
CA PRO A 256 -2.04 -18.44 14.44
C PRO A 256 -2.14 -17.10 15.17
N LEU A 257 -2.25 -16.02 14.40
CA LEU A 257 -2.59 -14.71 14.93
C LEU A 257 -4.02 -14.73 15.48
N PHE A 258 -4.22 -14.22 16.69
CA PHE A 258 -5.58 -13.98 17.20
C PHE A 258 -6.05 -12.60 16.76
N LYS A 259 -7.21 -12.54 16.12
CA LYS A 259 -7.78 -11.32 15.54
C LYS A 259 -9.14 -11.06 16.19
N ALA A 260 -9.41 -9.83 16.57
CA ALA A 260 -10.70 -9.39 17.09
C ALA A 260 -11.06 -8.04 16.48
N LEU A 261 -12.30 -7.91 16.01
CA LEU A 261 -12.86 -6.65 15.54
C LEU A 261 -13.76 -6.07 16.62
N PHE A 262 -13.68 -4.75 16.79
CA PHE A 262 -14.59 -3.98 17.62
C PHE A 262 -15.17 -2.84 16.80
N GLN A 263 -16.48 -2.85 16.58
CA GLN A 263 -17.16 -1.85 15.75
C GLN A 263 -17.43 -0.56 16.53
N THR A 264 -16.37 0.06 17.06
CA THR A 264 -16.40 1.26 17.91
C THR A 264 -16.87 2.54 17.18
N HIS A 265 -17.34 2.44 15.94
CA HIS A 265 -18.03 3.50 15.22
C HIS A 265 -19.56 3.34 15.23
N VAL A 266 -20.06 2.12 15.47
CA VAL A 266 -21.49 1.79 15.44
C VAL A 266 -22.09 1.91 16.83
N ASP A 267 -21.52 1.21 17.81
CA ASP A 267 -22.08 1.05 19.15
C ASP A 267 -21.01 1.30 20.23
N GLU A 268 -21.41 1.92 21.33
CA GLU A 268 -20.59 2.15 22.51
C GLU A 268 -20.30 0.84 23.26
N LYS A 269 -21.20 -0.15 23.16
CA LYS A 269 -20.99 -1.50 23.72
C LYS A 269 -19.75 -2.18 23.14
N GLU A 270 -19.44 -1.95 21.86
CA GLU A 270 -18.23 -2.47 21.21
C GLU A 270 -16.97 -1.90 21.84
N SER A 271 -17.02 -0.64 22.27
CA SER A 271 -15.92 -0.01 23.01
C SER A 271 -15.78 -0.59 24.42
N GLU A 272 -16.88 -0.93 25.09
CA GLU A 272 -16.83 -1.65 26.37
C GLU A 272 -16.28 -3.08 26.20
N LEU A 273 -16.67 -3.79 25.14
CA LEU A 273 -16.13 -5.11 24.81
C LEU A 273 -14.63 -5.06 24.55
N LEU A 274 -14.14 -4.04 23.85
CA LEU A 274 -12.71 -3.80 23.66
C LEU A 274 -11.98 -3.63 25.00
N PHE A 275 -12.54 -2.84 25.91
CA PHE A 275 -11.98 -2.66 27.25
C PHE A 275 -11.86 -4.00 27.99
N TRP A 276 -12.94 -4.77 28.05
CA TRP A 276 -12.95 -6.05 28.74
C TRP A 276 -12.05 -7.08 28.08
N PHE A 277 -12.01 -7.11 26.75
CA PHE A 277 -11.11 -7.96 25.99
C PHE A 277 -9.66 -7.68 26.36
N LEU A 278 -9.20 -6.43 26.26
CA LEU A 278 -7.81 -6.09 26.57
C LEU A 278 -7.48 -6.28 28.07
N ALA A 279 -8.42 -5.97 28.97
CA ALA A 279 -8.22 -6.16 30.41
C ALA A 279 -8.12 -7.64 30.81
N ASP A 280 -9.04 -8.48 30.31
CA ASP A 280 -9.06 -9.93 30.56
C ASP A 280 -7.82 -10.61 29.97
N GLN A 281 -7.45 -10.23 28.74
CA GLN A 281 -6.26 -10.75 28.08
C GLN A 281 -4.99 -10.38 28.86
N GLN A 282 -4.86 -9.13 29.33
CA GLN A 282 -3.73 -8.73 30.21
C GLN A 282 -3.64 -9.57 31.49
N ALA A 283 -4.77 -9.97 32.08
CA ALA A 283 -4.78 -10.82 33.26
C ALA A 283 -4.34 -12.26 32.94
N LYS A 284 -4.77 -12.80 31.80
CA LYS A 284 -4.41 -14.16 31.33
C LYS A 284 -2.93 -14.28 30.96
N TRP A 285 -2.37 -13.27 30.30
CA TRP A 285 -0.98 -13.28 29.82
C TRP A 285 0.05 -13.32 30.94
N ARG A 286 -0.26 -12.78 32.12
CA ARG A 286 0.65 -12.83 33.29
C ARG A 286 0.87 -14.22 33.85
N ARG A 287 0.06 -15.22 33.46
CA ARG A 287 0.00 -16.53 34.12
C ARG A 287 0.40 -17.71 33.22
N LYS A 288 0.78 -17.50 31.95
CA LYS A 288 1.05 -18.59 30.99
C LYS A 288 2.28 -18.38 30.10
N LYS A 289 2.84 -19.51 29.65
CA LYS A 289 3.94 -19.64 28.67
C LYS A 289 3.57 -19.09 27.28
N ASP A 290 2.28 -19.04 26.96
CA ASP A 290 1.73 -18.48 25.71
C ASP A 290 1.61 -16.94 25.77
N THR A 291 2.60 -16.28 26.39
CA THR A 291 2.56 -14.83 26.52
C THR A 291 2.71 -14.20 25.14
N PRO A 292 1.84 -13.24 24.75
CA PRO A 292 2.01 -12.58 23.48
C PRO A 292 3.27 -11.74 23.47
N ALA A 293 3.88 -11.69 22.30
CA ALA A 293 5.05 -10.88 22.06
C ALA A 293 4.63 -9.41 21.82
N ALA A 294 3.54 -9.20 21.08
CA ALA A 294 2.99 -7.87 20.82
C ALA A 294 1.46 -7.88 20.64
N ILE A 295 0.88 -6.69 20.74
CA ILE A 295 -0.48 -6.37 20.30
C ILE A 295 -0.36 -5.33 19.20
N VAL A 296 -1.10 -5.53 18.13
CA VAL A 296 -1.27 -4.55 17.06
C VAL A 296 -2.72 -4.09 17.10
N CYS A 297 -2.95 -2.78 17.16
CA CYS A 297 -4.28 -2.21 16.97
C CYS A 297 -4.26 -1.33 15.72
N VAL A 298 -5.18 -1.57 14.80
CA VAL A 298 -5.33 -0.78 13.58
C VAL A 298 -6.79 -0.40 13.38
N ALA A 299 -7.04 0.88 13.09
CA ALA A 299 -8.36 1.37 12.74
C ALA A 299 -8.65 1.11 11.26
N VAL A 300 -9.90 0.81 10.95
CA VAL A 300 -10.39 0.74 9.58
C VAL A 300 -11.54 1.73 9.46
N GLY A 301 -11.38 2.74 8.61
CA GLY A 301 -12.41 3.76 8.44
C GLY A 301 -12.49 4.71 9.64
N ASP A 302 -13.44 4.48 10.55
CA ASP A 302 -13.65 5.28 11.75
C ASP A 302 -13.60 4.39 12.99
N MET A 303 -12.77 4.75 13.97
CA MET A 303 -12.73 4.09 15.28
C MET A 303 -13.22 4.99 16.42
N ALA A 304 -13.25 6.31 16.21
CA ALA A 304 -13.34 7.28 17.30
C ALA A 304 -14.78 7.64 17.66
N ARG A 305 -15.71 7.52 16.70
CA ARG A 305 -17.10 8.02 16.83
C ARG A 305 -17.85 7.56 18.08
N ARG A 306 -17.69 6.29 18.50
CA ARG A 306 -18.31 5.72 19.71
C ARG A 306 -17.27 5.15 20.68
N MET A 307 -16.01 5.61 20.59
CA MET A 307 -14.96 5.20 21.51
C MET A 307 -15.18 5.80 22.90
N GLN A 308 -15.29 4.93 23.91
CA GLN A 308 -15.51 5.32 25.30
C GLN A 308 -14.19 5.61 26.01
N PRO A 309 -14.17 6.51 27.01
CA PRO A 309 -12.96 6.86 27.76
C PRO A 309 -12.24 5.66 28.39
N LYS A 310 -12.98 4.63 28.83
CA LYS A 310 -12.40 3.40 29.41
C LYS A 310 -11.58 2.62 28.38
N ALA A 311 -12.04 2.55 27.13
CA ALA A 311 -11.33 1.88 26.05
C ALA A 311 -10.07 2.68 25.64
N THR A 312 -10.19 3.99 25.52
CA THR A 312 -9.03 4.88 25.34
C THR A 312 -8.01 4.70 26.46
N THR A 313 -8.48 4.62 27.72
CA THR A 313 -7.62 4.40 28.89
C THR A 313 -6.88 3.08 28.83
N VAL A 314 -7.49 1.98 28.35
CA VAL A 314 -6.78 0.70 28.26
C VAL A 314 -5.71 0.71 27.16
N LEU A 315 -5.96 1.40 26.04
CA LEU A 315 -4.97 1.59 24.98
C LEU A 315 -3.82 2.51 25.44
N GLN A 316 -4.12 3.55 26.22
CA GLN A 316 -3.11 4.38 26.89
C GLN A 316 -2.30 3.60 27.93
N LYS A 317 -2.92 2.65 28.65
CA LYS A 317 -2.21 1.74 29.57
C LYS A 317 -1.32 0.73 28.85
N LEU A 318 -1.66 0.39 27.61
CA LEU A 318 -0.76 -0.33 26.69
C LEU A 318 0.37 0.57 26.19
N GLY A 319 0.21 1.89 26.33
CA GLY A 319 1.21 2.95 26.16
C GLY A 319 1.00 3.85 24.93
N SER A 320 -0.16 3.78 24.26
CA SER A 320 -0.51 4.71 23.19
C SER A 320 -0.64 6.14 23.72
N GLN A 321 -0.02 7.09 23.03
CA GLN A 321 -0.13 8.53 23.28
C GLN A 321 -1.03 9.21 22.24
N LEU A 322 -1.17 8.61 21.06
CA LEU A 322 -1.98 9.16 19.98
C LEU A 322 -3.47 8.82 20.09
N VAL A 323 -3.87 7.73 20.77
CA VAL A 323 -5.26 7.26 20.78
C VAL A 323 -6.29 8.30 21.23
N SER A 324 -5.94 9.20 22.17
CA SER A 324 -6.84 10.27 22.64
C SER A 324 -7.01 11.42 21.65
N HIS A 325 -6.17 11.46 20.61
CA HIS A 325 -6.15 12.50 19.58
C HIS A 325 -6.72 12.00 18.24
N VAL A 326 -7.14 10.73 18.16
CA VAL A 326 -7.72 10.17 16.94
C VAL A 326 -9.11 10.77 16.72
N GLU A 327 -9.23 11.58 15.68
CA GLU A 327 -10.50 12.15 15.26
C GLU A 327 -11.34 11.15 14.46
N ASN A 328 -12.63 11.47 14.28
CA ASN A 328 -13.55 10.66 13.48
C ASN A 328 -13.05 10.47 12.05
N GLY A 329 -12.96 9.21 11.62
CA GLY A 329 -12.56 8.86 10.28
C GLY A 329 -11.06 9.00 9.99
N VAL A 330 -10.23 9.23 11.00
CA VAL A 330 -8.76 9.29 10.87
C VAL A 330 -8.16 7.89 11.06
N GLY A 331 -7.19 7.54 10.22
CA GLY A 331 -6.46 6.28 10.35
C GLY A 331 -5.59 6.27 11.60
N PHE A 332 -5.51 5.13 12.27
CA PHE A 332 -4.71 4.92 13.48
C PHE A 332 -4.11 3.53 13.48
N ALA A 333 -2.80 3.43 13.72
CA ALA A 333 -2.10 2.17 13.87
C ALA A 333 -1.18 2.26 15.09
N MET A 334 -1.14 1.20 15.91
CA MET A 334 -0.18 1.05 17.00
C MET A 334 0.30 -0.40 17.09
N ILE A 335 1.57 -0.58 17.44
CA ILE A 335 2.17 -1.86 17.83
C ILE A 335 2.77 -1.67 19.22
N ALA A 336 2.38 -2.52 20.18
CA ALA A 336 2.86 -2.48 21.55
C ALA A 336 3.49 -3.82 21.97
N LYS A 337 4.75 -3.78 22.43
CA LYS A 337 5.42 -4.95 23.03
C LYS A 337 4.94 -5.15 24.46
N LEU A 338 4.47 -6.34 24.79
CA LEU A 338 3.87 -6.60 26.11
C LEU A 338 4.89 -6.72 27.25
N HIS A 339 6.14 -7.04 26.94
CA HIS A 339 7.21 -7.22 27.93
C HIS A 339 8.15 -6.03 28.09
N ALA A 340 8.02 -5.01 27.24
CA ALA A 340 8.80 -3.78 27.29
C ALA A 340 7.85 -2.62 27.02
N ARG A 341 7.25 -2.11 28.11
CA ARG A 341 6.24 -1.04 28.10
C ARG A 341 6.67 0.24 27.37
N GLU A 342 7.97 0.40 27.14
CA GLU A 342 8.57 1.55 26.45
C GLU A 342 8.76 1.34 24.94
N SER A 343 8.52 0.13 24.42
CA SER A 343 8.62 -0.17 22.98
C SER A 343 7.25 -0.20 22.32
N ILE A 344 6.79 1.00 21.97
CA ILE A 344 5.57 1.23 21.19
C ILE A 344 5.94 2.04 19.96
N VAL A 345 5.31 1.66 18.85
CA VAL A 345 5.34 2.45 17.63
C VAL A 345 3.91 2.70 17.22
N GLU A 346 3.57 3.97 16.99
CA GLU A 346 2.24 4.36 16.57
C GLU A 346 2.28 5.43 15.49
N ALA A 347 1.20 5.50 14.73
CA ALA A 347 0.96 6.50 13.72
C ALA A 347 -0.54 6.81 13.66
N GLN A 348 -0.85 8.08 13.43
CA GLN A 348 -2.17 8.52 13.02
C GLN A 348 -2.03 9.26 11.69
N ALA A 349 -3.09 9.22 10.87
CA ALA A 349 -3.11 10.05 9.68
C ALA A 349 -3.22 11.52 10.13
N PRO A 350 -2.49 12.47 9.52
CA PRO A 350 -2.61 13.87 9.85
C PRO A 350 -4.05 14.36 9.66
N SER A 351 -4.57 15.18 10.57
CA SER A 351 -5.96 15.66 10.50
C SER A 351 -6.23 16.55 9.28
N ASP A 352 -5.19 17.20 8.74
CA ASP A 352 -5.17 17.95 7.48
C ASP A 352 -5.05 17.06 6.23
N ARG A 353 -4.82 15.74 6.39
CA ARG A 353 -4.62 14.77 5.30
C ARG A 353 -5.46 13.52 5.47
N ARG A 354 -6.78 13.72 5.66
CA ARG A 354 -7.76 12.63 5.87
C ARG A 354 -7.82 11.62 4.73
N HIS A 355 -7.32 11.98 3.55
CA HIS A 355 -7.26 11.13 2.35
C HIS A 355 -6.03 10.21 2.29
N THR A 356 -5.11 10.33 3.26
CA THR A 356 -3.91 9.49 3.31
C THR A 356 -4.00 8.43 4.40
N PRO A 357 -3.56 7.20 4.14
CA PRO A 357 -3.31 6.22 5.18
C PRO A 357 -2.21 6.71 6.13
N THR A 358 -2.14 6.12 7.32
CA THR A 358 -0.99 6.29 8.21
C THR A 358 0.27 5.83 7.46
N ARG A 359 1.42 6.42 7.83
CA ARG A 359 2.71 5.80 7.49
C ARG A 359 2.75 4.37 8.04
N TRP A 360 3.58 3.52 7.41
CA TRP A 360 3.93 2.24 8.00
C TRP A 360 4.66 2.46 9.33
N ILE A 361 4.23 1.70 10.33
CA ILE A 361 4.93 1.53 11.60
C ILE A 361 5.52 0.14 11.65
N ASN A 362 6.74 0.01 12.17
CA ASN A 362 7.48 -1.25 12.21
C ASN A 362 7.98 -1.49 13.63
N LEU A 363 7.94 -2.73 14.09
CA LEU A 363 8.54 -3.17 15.35
C LEU A 363 9.27 -4.49 15.14
N GLU A 364 10.51 -4.54 15.62
CA GLU A 364 11.31 -5.76 15.71
C GLU A 364 11.26 -6.28 17.15
N LEU A 365 10.92 -7.56 17.30
CA LEU A 365 10.68 -8.19 18.61
C LEU A 365 11.82 -9.08 19.08
#